data_AF-A0A6P1AK64-F1
#
_entry.id   AF-A0A6P1AK64-F1
#
_cell.length_a   1.000
_cell.length_b   1.000
_cell.length_c   1.000
_cell.angle_alpha   90.00
_cell.angle_beta   90.00
_cell.angle_gamma   90.00
#
_symmetry.space_group_name_H-M   'P 1'
#
loop_
_entity.id
_entity.type
_entity.pdbx_description
1 polymer ?
#
loop_
_entity_poly.entity_id
_entity_poly.type
_entity_poly.pdbx_seq_one_letter_code
_entity_poly.pdbx_strand_id
1 'polypeptide(L)'
;MKTANYPLQNEIPALPEKQVQWFRSQLQTWSIANFRDFPWRRTADPYAIFIAEMLLQKTDATTTEKIYETFLARYPSPKAIATAKIEEIARLLTPLGLHFRAERLHRACQMILEKHDGKIPATEAELLELPGVGKYTARSICTNAFKQPLAILDTNVARIIERFFGIKGNRVKSRCKVLWGIAEILAPKTNVDSWNLTLIDFGAATCTASRPCCQNCPLQQQCNYAKIRLVE
;
A
#
# COMPACT_ATOMS: atom_id res chain seq x y z
N MET A 1 -26.16 -1.69 -1.49
CA MET A 1 -25.42 -0.41 -1.37
C MET A 1 -25.44 0.24 -2.73
N LYS A 2 -26.21 1.33 -2.93
CA LYS A 2 -26.20 2.07 -4.19
C LYS A 2 -24.77 2.55 -4.45
N THR A 3 -24.19 2.15 -5.59
CA THR A 3 -22.89 2.66 -6.02
C THR A 3 -23.12 4.05 -6.59
N ALA A 4 -22.58 5.09 -5.96
CA ALA A 4 -22.56 6.41 -6.55
C ALA A 4 -21.98 6.31 -7.98
N ASN A 5 -22.73 6.76 -8.98
CA ASN A 5 -22.34 6.63 -10.38
C ASN A 5 -21.43 7.80 -10.77
N TYR A 6 -20.18 7.77 -10.29
CA TYR A 6 -19.20 8.79 -10.63
C TYR A 6 -18.75 8.68 -12.10
N PRO A 7 -18.47 9.82 -12.77
CA PRO A 7 -17.97 9.81 -14.13
C PRO A 7 -16.61 9.11 -14.20
N LEU A 8 -16.41 8.29 -15.25
CA LEU A 8 -15.11 7.75 -15.58
C LEU A 8 -14.20 8.90 -16.01
N GLN A 9 -13.03 9.01 -15.37
CA GLN A 9 -12.05 10.02 -15.73
C GLN A 9 -11.00 9.43 -16.67
N ASN A 10 -10.80 10.08 -17.82
CA ASN A 10 -9.77 9.73 -18.80
C ASN A 10 -8.48 10.54 -18.61
N GLU A 11 -8.58 11.70 -17.95
CA GLU A 11 -7.48 12.62 -17.66
C GLU A 11 -7.43 12.90 -16.15
N ILE A 12 -6.27 13.38 -15.67
CA ILE A 12 -6.11 13.76 -14.27
C ILE A 12 -6.82 15.10 -14.08
N PRO A 13 -7.91 15.18 -13.29
CA PRO A 13 -8.60 16.43 -13.07
C PRO A 13 -7.74 17.38 -12.24
N ALA A 14 -7.90 18.68 -12.47
CA ALA A 14 -7.36 19.68 -11.57
C ALA A 14 -8.05 19.56 -10.21
N LEU A 15 -7.25 19.43 -9.14
CA LEU A 15 -7.74 19.41 -7.77
C LEU A 15 -7.47 20.77 -7.13
N PRO A 16 -8.50 21.48 -6.60
CA PRO A 16 -8.29 22.77 -5.97
C PRO A 16 -7.29 22.66 -4.81
N GLU A 17 -6.26 23.51 -4.81
CA GLU A 17 -5.17 23.41 -3.83
C GLU A 17 -5.67 23.48 -2.38
N LYS A 18 -6.62 24.37 -2.09
CA LYS A 18 -7.25 24.48 -0.77
C LYS A 18 -7.93 23.17 -0.34
N GLN A 19 -8.56 22.44 -1.27
CA GLN A 19 -9.20 21.16 -0.98
C GLN A 19 -8.15 20.07 -0.69
N VAL A 20 -7.04 20.06 -1.45
CA VAL A 20 -5.93 19.13 -1.23
C VAL A 20 -5.27 19.37 0.14
N GLN A 21 -4.99 20.64 0.49
CA GLN A 21 -4.43 21.01 1.79
C GLN A 21 -5.35 20.62 2.95
N TRP A 22 -6.66 20.89 2.82
CA TRP A 22 -7.64 20.49 3.82
C TRP A 22 -7.69 18.96 3.98
N PHE A 23 -7.77 18.21 2.87
CA PHE A 23 -7.79 16.75 2.87
C PHE A 23 -6.56 16.16 3.59
N ARG A 24 -5.36 16.67 3.29
CA ARG A 24 -4.12 16.27 3.97
C ARG A 24 -4.17 16.54 5.46
N SER A 25 -4.55 17.76 5.85
CA SER A 25 -4.63 18.17 7.26
C SER A 25 -5.60 17.31 8.06
N GLN A 26 -6.76 16.97 7.50
CA GLN A 26 -7.74 16.10 8.16
C GLN A 26 -7.20 14.69 8.40
N LEU A 27 -6.53 14.10 7.40
CA LEU A 27 -5.95 12.76 7.53
C LEU A 27 -4.74 12.72 8.47
N GLN A 28 -3.91 13.76 8.46
CA GLN A 28 -2.80 13.90 9.40
C GLN A 28 -3.31 14.05 10.84
N THR A 29 -4.39 14.80 11.05
CA THR A 29 -5.00 14.92 12.38
C THR A 29 -5.59 13.58 12.83
N TRP A 30 -6.27 12.88 11.92
CA TRP A 30 -6.83 11.55 12.18
C TRP A 30 -5.75 10.52 12.54
N SER A 31 -4.58 10.57 11.90
CA SER A 31 -3.52 9.58 12.14
C SER A 31 -2.94 9.65 13.55
N ILE A 32 -2.94 10.81 14.21
CA ILE A 32 -2.39 11.00 15.57
C ILE A 32 -2.96 9.97 16.56
N ALA A 33 -4.26 9.66 16.47
CA ALA A 33 -4.92 8.72 17.38
C ALA A 33 -5.18 7.34 16.76
N ASN A 34 -5.00 7.17 15.44
CA ASN A 34 -5.46 5.98 14.72
C ASN A 34 -4.37 5.27 13.90
N PHE A 35 -3.14 5.79 13.89
CA PHE A 35 -2.03 5.16 13.18
C PHE A 35 -1.76 3.78 13.76
N ARG A 36 -1.82 2.75 12.92
CA ARG A 36 -1.63 1.37 13.36
C ARG A 36 -0.15 1.06 13.46
N ASP A 37 0.19 0.27 14.46
CA ASP A 37 1.56 -0.13 14.72
C ASP A 37 1.75 -1.60 14.31
N PHE A 38 2.83 -1.86 13.56
CA PHE A 38 3.22 -3.18 13.08
C PHE A 38 4.74 -3.28 13.04
N PRO A 39 5.34 -4.47 13.23
CA PRO A 39 6.80 -4.63 13.28
C PRO A 39 7.53 -4.03 12.05
N TRP A 40 7.01 -4.24 10.84
CA TRP A 40 7.59 -3.70 9.60
C TRP A 40 7.45 -2.18 9.42
N ARG A 41 6.69 -1.49 10.28
CA ARG A 41 6.60 -0.02 10.31
C ARG A 41 7.62 0.61 11.28
N ARG A 42 8.29 -0.20 12.09
CA ARG A 42 9.29 0.24 13.09
C ARG A 42 10.74 0.07 12.61
N THR A 43 10.93 -0.21 11.32
CA THR A 43 12.25 -0.42 10.71
C THR A 43 12.32 0.30 9.38
N ALA A 44 13.55 0.64 8.97
CA ALA A 44 13.88 1.09 7.61
C ALA A 44 14.76 0.07 6.87
N ASP A 45 14.99 -1.12 7.45
CA ASP A 45 15.76 -2.17 6.82
C ASP A 45 15.10 -2.61 5.50
N PRO A 46 15.78 -2.47 4.34
CA PRO A 46 15.18 -2.76 3.05
C PRO A 46 14.72 -4.22 2.90
N TYR A 47 15.46 -5.17 3.47
CA TYR A 47 15.10 -6.59 3.38
C TYR A 47 13.87 -6.90 4.23
N ALA A 48 13.82 -6.41 5.46
CA ALA A 48 12.68 -6.55 6.35
C ALA A 48 11.40 -5.96 5.74
N ILE A 49 11.50 -4.80 5.08
CA ILE A 49 10.38 -4.15 4.38
C ILE A 49 9.99 -4.94 3.12
N PHE A 50 10.97 -5.40 2.32
CA PHE A 50 10.70 -6.25 1.16
C PHE A 50 9.93 -7.52 1.55
N ILE A 51 10.35 -8.20 2.62
CA ILE A 51 9.64 -9.39 3.13
C ILE A 51 8.24 -9.03 3.59
N ALA A 52 8.06 -7.96 4.38
CA ALA A 52 6.74 -7.54 4.82
C ALA A 52 5.78 -7.31 3.64
N GLU A 53 6.24 -6.59 2.62
CA GLU A 53 5.47 -6.34 1.40
C GLU A 53 5.10 -7.63 0.66
N MET A 54 6.01 -8.60 0.57
CA MET A 54 5.74 -9.89 -0.08
C MET A 54 4.72 -10.73 0.70
N LEU A 55 4.77 -10.68 2.03
CA LEU A 55 3.85 -11.40 2.92
C LEU A 55 2.47 -10.75 3.03
N LEU A 56 2.37 -9.42 2.88
CA LEU A 56 1.10 -8.68 2.96
C LEU A 56 0.23 -8.79 1.70
N GLN A 57 0.76 -9.36 0.62
CA GLN A 57 0.00 -9.46 -0.63
C GLN A 57 -1.21 -10.39 -0.49
N LYS A 58 -2.44 -9.84 -0.56
CA LYS A 58 -3.70 -10.61 -0.43
C LYS A 58 -3.88 -11.31 0.93
N THR A 59 -3.24 -10.81 1.97
CA THR A 59 -3.40 -11.30 3.35
C THR A 59 -3.62 -10.10 4.27
N ASP A 60 -4.28 -10.29 5.41
CA ASP A 60 -4.46 -9.22 6.38
C ASP A 60 -3.21 -9.02 7.27
N ALA A 61 -3.01 -7.78 7.71
CA ALA A 61 -1.84 -7.41 8.51
C ALA A 61 -1.73 -8.19 9.82
N THR A 62 -2.84 -8.47 10.50
CA THR A 62 -2.84 -9.18 11.80
C THR A 62 -2.37 -10.63 11.64
N THR A 63 -2.75 -11.30 10.54
CA THR A 63 -2.25 -12.65 10.24
C THR A 63 -0.77 -12.61 9.85
N THR A 64 -0.34 -11.64 9.03
CA THR A 64 1.07 -11.49 8.64
C THR A 64 1.98 -11.21 9.84
N GLU A 65 1.54 -10.38 10.79
CA GLU A 65 2.28 -10.04 12.01
C GLU A 65 2.69 -11.28 12.81
N LYS A 66 1.80 -12.26 12.94
CA LYS A 66 2.05 -13.51 13.71
C LYS A 66 3.20 -14.35 13.18
N ILE A 67 3.58 -14.20 11.91
CA ILE A 67 4.65 -15.00 11.31
C ILE A 67 5.87 -14.18 10.89
N TYR A 68 5.74 -12.86 10.81
CA TYR A 68 6.75 -11.98 10.21
C TYR A 68 8.12 -12.12 10.89
N GLU A 69 8.15 -12.05 12.22
CA GLU A 69 9.40 -12.15 12.98
C GLU A 69 10.02 -13.55 12.87
N THR A 70 9.20 -14.60 12.94
CA THR A 70 9.64 -15.99 12.72
C THR A 70 10.22 -16.19 11.31
N PHE A 71 9.61 -15.56 10.30
CA PHE A 71 10.07 -15.64 8.92
C PHE A 71 11.44 -14.98 8.76
N LEU A 72 11.64 -13.77 9.33
CA LEU A 72 12.93 -13.08 9.31
C LEU A 72 14.00 -13.80 10.12
N ALA A 73 13.66 -14.40 11.26
CA ALA A 73 14.59 -15.19 12.05
C ALA A 73 15.07 -16.44 11.30
N ARG A 74 14.16 -17.11 10.57
CA ARG A 74 14.50 -18.28 9.74
C ARG A 74 15.29 -17.90 8.49
N TYR A 75 14.93 -16.78 7.86
CA TYR A 75 15.56 -16.29 6.64
C TYR A 75 16.02 -14.84 6.85
N PRO A 76 17.23 -14.62 7.39
CA PRO A 76 17.71 -13.28 7.75
C PRO A 76 18.25 -12.46 6.57
N SER A 77 18.27 -13.00 5.34
CA SER A 77 18.77 -12.31 4.16
C SER A 77 18.19 -12.87 2.86
N PRO A 78 18.28 -12.15 1.73
CA PRO A 78 17.93 -12.70 0.42
C PRO A 78 18.68 -14.01 0.13
N LYS A 79 19.94 -14.11 0.56
CA LYS A 79 20.74 -15.33 0.42
C LYS A 79 20.10 -16.53 1.10
N ALA A 80 19.63 -16.35 2.33
CA ALA A 80 19.00 -17.42 3.09
C ALA A 80 17.75 -17.98 2.39
N ILE A 81 16.96 -17.13 1.73
CA ILE A 81 15.81 -17.57 0.93
C ILE A 81 16.27 -18.25 -0.36
N ALA A 82 17.22 -17.65 -1.09
CA ALA A 82 17.67 -18.12 -2.40
C ALA A 82 18.39 -19.48 -2.36
N THR A 83 18.87 -19.92 -1.19
CA THR A 83 19.47 -21.25 -1.00
C THR A 83 18.57 -22.22 -0.24
N ALA A 84 17.37 -21.80 0.18
CA ALA A 84 16.45 -22.65 0.92
C ALA A 84 15.67 -23.57 -0.01
N LYS A 85 15.18 -24.68 0.54
CA LYS A 85 14.22 -25.53 -0.16
C LYS A 85 12.91 -24.78 -0.35
N ILE A 86 12.39 -24.75 -1.58
CA ILE A 86 11.14 -24.05 -1.91
C ILE A 86 9.98 -24.58 -1.06
N GLU A 87 9.96 -25.88 -0.74
CA GLU A 87 8.95 -26.52 0.10
C GLU A 87 8.98 -26.00 1.54
N GLU A 88 10.16 -25.65 2.07
CA GLU A 88 10.28 -25.04 3.39
C GLU A 88 9.71 -23.62 3.42
N ILE A 89 9.98 -22.83 2.38
CA ILE A 89 9.39 -21.51 2.22
C ILE A 89 7.86 -21.64 2.08
N ALA A 90 7.38 -22.56 1.23
CA ALA A 90 5.96 -22.79 1.01
C ALA A 90 5.22 -23.14 2.31
N ARG A 91 5.79 -24.01 3.15
CA ARG A 91 5.20 -24.37 4.46
C ARG A 91 5.03 -23.15 5.38
N LEU A 92 6.01 -22.26 5.43
CA LEU A 92 5.93 -21.04 6.24
C LEU A 92 4.93 -20.02 5.69
N LEU A 93 4.66 -20.05 4.38
CA LEU A 93 3.67 -19.18 3.73
C LEU A 93 2.24 -19.75 3.77
N THR A 94 2.05 -21.03 4.12
CA THR A 94 0.73 -21.68 4.19
C THR A 94 -0.26 -20.95 5.10
N PRO A 95 0.09 -20.50 6.32
CA PRO A 95 -0.84 -19.78 7.19
C PRO A 95 -1.38 -18.47 6.58
N LEU A 96 -0.64 -17.87 5.64
CA LEU A 96 -1.06 -16.67 4.92
C LEU A 96 -1.89 -16.98 3.65
N GLY A 97 -2.04 -18.26 3.31
CA GLY A 97 -2.60 -18.70 2.03
C GLY A 97 -1.65 -18.46 0.85
N LEU A 98 -0.35 -18.27 1.09
CA LEU A 98 0.63 -17.81 0.08
C LEU A 98 1.63 -18.89 -0.37
N HIS A 99 1.41 -20.17 -0.03
CA HIS A 99 2.32 -21.27 -0.37
C HIS A 99 2.73 -21.29 -1.87
N PHE A 100 1.77 -21.02 -2.77
CA PHE A 100 2.00 -20.97 -4.23
C PHE A 100 2.93 -19.83 -4.69
N ARG A 101 3.33 -18.93 -3.79
CA ARG A 101 4.27 -17.83 -4.07
C ARG A 101 5.69 -18.12 -3.64
N ALA A 102 5.96 -19.26 -3.01
CA ALA A 102 7.29 -19.63 -2.54
C ALA A 102 8.32 -19.59 -3.67
N GLU A 103 8.04 -20.21 -4.82
CA GLU A 103 8.91 -20.17 -6.00
C GLU A 103 9.21 -18.73 -6.47
N ARG A 104 8.18 -17.88 -6.44
CA ARG A 104 8.30 -16.50 -6.91
C ARG A 104 9.17 -15.67 -5.97
N LEU A 105 8.98 -15.82 -4.65
CA LEU A 105 9.82 -15.18 -3.64
C LEU A 105 11.27 -15.68 -3.72
N HIS A 106 11.45 -16.99 -3.91
CA HIS A 106 12.76 -17.61 -4.11
C HIS A 106 13.48 -17.02 -5.33
N ARG A 107 12.83 -16.99 -6.49
CA ARG A 107 13.39 -16.38 -7.71
C ARG A 107 13.72 -14.90 -7.54
N ALA A 108 12.86 -14.13 -6.85
CA ALA A 108 13.17 -12.73 -6.57
C ALA A 108 14.43 -12.58 -5.73
N CYS A 109 14.63 -13.42 -4.71
CA CYS A 109 15.83 -13.39 -3.89
C CYS A 109 17.08 -13.85 -4.65
N GLN A 110 16.96 -14.82 -5.57
CA GLN A 110 18.06 -15.20 -6.47
C GLN A 110 18.48 -14.03 -7.37
N MET A 111 17.51 -13.33 -7.98
CA MET A 111 17.81 -12.14 -8.80
C MET A 111 18.46 -11.02 -7.98
N ILE A 112 18.02 -10.81 -6.73
CA ILE A 112 18.66 -9.86 -5.82
C ILE A 112 20.13 -10.22 -5.56
N LEU A 113 20.46 -11.50 -5.39
CA LEU A 113 21.86 -11.94 -5.26
C LEU A 113 22.66 -11.68 -6.54
N GLU A 114 22.14 -12.14 -7.67
CA GLU A 114 22.87 -12.15 -8.95
C GLU A 114 23.07 -10.76 -9.53
N LYS A 115 22.05 -9.89 -9.46
CA LYS A 115 22.07 -8.57 -10.10
C LYS A 115 22.38 -7.41 -9.16
N HIS A 116 22.16 -7.60 -7.86
CA HIS A 116 22.21 -6.51 -6.88
C HIS A 116 23.10 -6.83 -5.67
N ASP A 117 23.98 -7.83 -5.78
CA ASP A 117 24.95 -8.21 -4.74
C ASP A 117 24.29 -8.48 -3.38
N GLY A 118 23.09 -9.07 -3.42
CA GLY A 118 22.30 -9.40 -2.23
C GLY A 118 21.62 -8.20 -1.54
N LYS A 119 21.70 -7.00 -2.12
CA LYS A 119 21.05 -5.79 -1.59
C LYS A 119 19.72 -5.56 -2.28
N ILE A 120 18.70 -5.17 -1.50
CA ILE A 120 17.41 -4.77 -2.08
C ILE A 120 17.63 -3.52 -2.95
N PRO A 121 17.18 -3.52 -4.22
CA PRO A 121 17.34 -2.36 -5.09
C PRO A 121 16.60 -1.14 -4.55
N ALA A 122 17.18 0.05 -4.76
CA ALA A 122 16.62 1.29 -4.22
C ALA A 122 15.67 1.99 -5.21
N THR A 123 15.70 1.66 -6.50
CA THR A 123 14.88 2.34 -7.50
C THR A 123 13.59 1.60 -7.83
N GLU A 124 12.53 2.34 -8.16
CA GLU A 124 11.25 1.76 -8.60
C GLU A 124 11.46 0.86 -9.83
N ALA A 125 12.33 1.26 -10.76
CA ALA A 125 12.59 0.53 -12.00
C ALA A 125 13.22 -0.85 -11.75
N GLU A 126 14.26 -0.93 -10.92
CA GLU A 126 14.93 -2.20 -10.59
C GLU A 126 14.00 -3.10 -9.77
N LEU A 127 13.26 -2.54 -8.82
CA LEU A 127 12.30 -3.31 -8.02
C LEU A 127 11.19 -3.92 -8.89
N LEU A 128 10.75 -3.23 -9.93
CA LEU A 128 9.75 -3.73 -10.87
C LEU A 128 10.23 -4.92 -11.71
N GLU A 129 11.54 -5.16 -11.81
CA GLU A 129 12.08 -6.37 -12.45
C GLU A 129 11.90 -7.62 -11.58
N LEU A 130 11.73 -7.46 -10.27
CA LEU A 130 11.67 -8.57 -9.34
C LEU A 130 10.34 -9.36 -9.46
N PRO A 131 10.38 -10.69 -9.57
CA PRO A 131 9.20 -11.53 -9.60
C PRO A 131 8.24 -11.27 -8.43
N GLY A 132 7.00 -10.89 -8.76
CA GLY A 132 5.97 -10.64 -7.77
C GLY A 132 5.98 -9.25 -7.15
N VAL A 133 6.88 -8.37 -7.57
CA VAL A 133 6.86 -6.95 -7.22
C VAL A 133 6.10 -6.18 -8.30
N GLY A 134 5.00 -5.55 -7.89
CA GLY A 134 4.27 -4.60 -8.72
C GLY A 134 4.52 -3.16 -8.29
N LYS A 135 4.00 -2.19 -9.06
CA LYS A 135 4.19 -0.75 -8.81
C LYS A 135 3.92 -0.30 -7.37
N TYR A 136 2.86 -0.82 -6.75
CA TYR A 136 2.57 -0.57 -5.34
C TYR A 136 3.73 -1.00 -4.43
N THR A 137 4.15 -2.27 -4.53
CA THR A 137 5.20 -2.84 -3.69
C THR A 137 6.54 -2.16 -3.93
N ALA A 138 6.92 -1.91 -5.20
CA ALA A 138 8.14 -1.20 -5.54
C ALA A 138 8.20 0.16 -4.84
N ARG A 139 7.14 0.96 -4.97
CA ARG A 139 7.07 2.28 -4.34
C ARG A 139 6.95 2.24 -2.82
N SER A 140 6.28 1.23 -2.27
CA SER A 140 6.22 1.01 -0.83
C SER A 140 7.63 0.75 -0.27
N ILE A 141 8.43 -0.07 -0.93
CA ILE A 141 9.84 -0.31 -0.57
C ILE A 141 10.66 0.99 -0.68
N CYS A 142 10.62 1.66 -1.84
CA CYS A 142 11.31 2.95 -2.04
C CYS A 142 10.98 3.98 -0.96
N THR A 143 9.71 4.06 -0.55
CA THR A 143 9.26 5.05 0.41
C THR A 143 9.60 4.66 1.84
N ASN A 144 9.31 3.43 2.25
CA ASN A 144 9.47 3.01 3.64
C ASN A 144 10.95 2.73 4.00
N ALA A 145 11.71 2.13 3.08
CA ALA A 145 13.11 1.77 3.32
C ALA A 145 14.07 2.90 2.93
N PHE A 146 13.83 3.55 1.80
CA PHE A 146 14.76 4.53 1.22
C PHE A 146 14.27 5.99 1.32
N LYS A 147 13.15 6.24 2.01
CA LYS A 147 12.55 7.57 2.24
C LYS A 147 12.30 8.39 0.97
N GLN A 148 12.10 7.73 -0.15
CA GLN A 148 11.79 8.41 -1.42
C GLN A 148 10.35 8.93 -1.40
N PRO A 149 10.09 10.13 -1.95
CA PRO A 149 8.77 10.76 -1.89
C PRO A 149 7.82 10.21 -2.97
N LEU A 150 7.51 8.91 -2.92
CA LEU A 150 6.67 8.24 -3.90
C LEU A 150 5.29 7.90 -3.31
N ALA A 151 4.21 8.38 -3.95
CA ALA A 151 2.86 7.98 -3.56
C ALA A 151 2.61 6.51 -3.89
N ILE A 152 1.83 5.81 -3.06
CA ILE A 152 1.34 4.46 -3.35
C ILE A 152 -0.16 4.45 -3.64
N LEU A 153 -0.62 3.44 -4.37
CA LEU A 153 -2.03 3.25 -4.70
C LEU A 153 -2.40 1.76 -4.58
N ASP A 154 -3.13 1.42 -3.51
CA ASP A 154 -3.83 0.15 -3.37
C ASP A 154 -5.35 0.34 -3.58
N THR A 155 -6.13 -0.69 -3.28
CA THR A 155 -7.60 -0.63 -3.39
C THR A 155 -8.24 0.25 -2.30
N ASN A 156 -7.56 0.49 -1.18
CA ASN A 156 -8.02 1.39 -0.12
C ASN A 156 -7.84 2.85 -0.52
N VAL A 157 -6.62 3.22 -0.92
CA VAL A 157 -6.27 4.56 -1.40
C VAL A 157 -7.12 4.92 -2.62
N ALA A 158 -7.24 4.02 -3.60
CA ALA A 158 -8.10 4.22 -4.76
C ALA A 158 -9.55 4.53 -4.36
N ARG A 159 -10.11 3.76 -3.42
CA ARG A 159 -11.49 3.96 -2.95
C ARG A 159 -11.67 5.29 -2.21
N ILE A 160 -10.69 5.70 -1.41
CA ILE A 160 -10.72 7.01 -0.72
C ILE A 160 -10.76 8.13 -1.76
N ILE A 161 -9.87 8.08 -2.75
CA ILE A 161 -9.80 9.06 -3.84
C ILE A 161 -11.13 9.13 -4.59
N GLU A 162 -11.64 8.00 -5.05
CA GLU A 162 -12.89 7.93 -5.82
C GLU A 162 -14.08 8.50 -5.04
N ARG A 163 -14.22 8.12 -3.77
CA ARG A 163 -15.33 8.60 -2.91
C ARG A 163 -15.21 10.06 -2.53
N PHE A 164 -14.01 10.52 -2.18
CA PHE A 164 -13.81 11.89 -1.74
C PHE A 164 -13.98 12.87 -2.89
N PHE A 165 -13.28 12.64 -4.01
CA PHE A 165 -13.30 13.53 -5.18
C PHE A 165 -14.48 13.29 -6.13
N GLY A 166 -15.27 12.24 -5.90
CA GLY A 166 -16.45 11.95 -6.72
C GLY A 166 -16.09 11.54 -8.15
N ILE A 167 -15.01 10.78 -8.29
CA ILE A 167 -14.48 10.32 -9.58
C ILE A 167 -14.48 8.80 -9.66
N LYS A 168 -14.46 8.27 -10.88
CA LYS A 168 -14.27 6.83 -11.12
C LYS A 168 -13.00 6.62 -11.93
N GLY A 169 -12.09 5.83 -11.38
CA GLY A 169 -10.96 5.29 -12.12
C GLY A 169 -11.32 3.98 -12.83
N ASN A 170 -10.40 3.49 -13.65
CA ASN A 170 -10.55 2.25 -14.41
C ASN A 170 -10.81 1.04 -13.49
N ARG A 171 -11.36 -0.04 -14.06
CA ARG A 171 -11.66 -1.29 -13.32
C ARG A 171 -10.43 -1.84 -12.60
N VAL A 172 -9.29 -1.87 -13.28
CA VAL A 172 -8.01 -2.34 -12.70
C VAL A 172 -7.28 -1.16 -12.08
N LYS A 173 -7.50 -0.94 -10.78
CA LYS A 173 -6.99 0.24 -10.04
C LYS A 173 -5.47 0.37 -10.10
N SER A 174 -4.74 -0.75 -10.02
CA SER A 174 -3.27 -0.78 -10.11
C SER A 174 -2.72 -0.24 -11.44
N ARG A 175 -3.53 -0.23 -12.52
CA ARG A 175 -3.16 0.28 -13.85
C ARG A 175 -3.82 1.62 -14.18
N CYS A 176 -4.57 2.22 -13.26
CA CYS A 176 -5.31 3.44 -13.52
C CYS A 176 -4.40 4.67 -13.41
N LYS A 177 -3.97 5.21 -14.55
CA LYS A 177 -3.11 6.40 -14.62
C LYS A 177 -3.69 7.60 -13.88
N VAL A 178 -5.01 7.82 -13.98
CA VAL A 178 -5.68 8.94 -13.30
C VAL A 178 -5.57 8.83 -11.78
N LEU A 179 -5.89 7.67 -11.20
CA LEU A 179 -5.80 7.49 -9.75
C LEU A 179 -4.36 7.56 -9.24
N TRP A 180 -3.39 7.06 -10.01
CA TRP A 180 -1.98 7.24 -9.69
C TRP A 180 -1.59 8.71 -9.72
N GLY A 181 -1.96 9.45 -10.76
CA GLY A 181 -1.66 10.88 -10.87
C GLY A 181 -2.27 11.70 -9.73
N ILE A 182 -3.50 11.37 -9.33
CA ILE A 182 -4.11 12.00 -8.16
C ILE A 182 -3.37 11.64 -6.88
N ALA A 183 -2.98 10.37 -6.68
CA ALA A 183 -2.20 9.99 -5.50
C ALA A 183 -0.89 10.80 -5.40
N GLU A 184 -0.22 11.08 -6.53
CA GLU A 184 0.97 11.94 -6.57
C GLU A 184 0.64 13.39 -6.20
N ILE A 185 -0.45 13.96 -6.74
CA ILE A 185 -0.91 15.32 -6.38
C ILE A 185 -1.23 15.39 -4.88
N LEU A 186 -1.79 14.33 -4.30
CA LEU A 186 -2.16 14.31 -2.89
C LEU A 186 -0.98 14.06 -1.94
N ALA A 187 0.10 13.45 -2.39
CA ALA A 187 1.25 13.20 -1.53
C ALA A 187 1.92 14.51 -1.09
N PRO A 188 2.31 14.63 0.20
CA PRO A 188 3.14 15.73 0.66
C PRO A 188 4.56 15.62 0.07
N LYS A 189 5.37 16.68 0.21
CA LYS A 189 6.78 16.66 -0.22
C LYS A 189 7.70 15.89 0.73
N THR A 190 7.30 15.76 1.99
CA THR A 190 8.05 15.09 3.07
C THR A 190 7.13 14.16 3.83
N ASN A 191 7.71 13.16 4.53
CA ASN A 191 6.97 12.16 5.31
C ASN A 191 5.93 11.38 4.48
N VAL A 192 6.28 11.06 3.22
CA VAL A 192 5.39 10.35 2.29
C VAL A 192 5.13 8.91 2.75
N ASP A 193 6.05 8.30 3.48
CA ASP A 193 5.87 7.02 4.18
C ASP A 193 4.69 7.06 5.16
N SER A 194 4.71 8.02 6.09
CA SER A 194 3.62 8.18 7.06
C SER A 194 2.30 8.55 6.37
N TRP A 195 2.35 9.40 5.34
CA TRP A 195 1.19 9.75 4.52
C TRP A 195 0.54 8.52 3.86
N ASN A 196 1.35 7.71 3.19
CA ASN A 196 0.91 6.49 2.52
C ASN A 196 0.28 5.50 3.51
N LEU A 197 0.94 5.27 4.65
CA LEU A 197 0.43 4.38 5.70
C LEU A 197 -0.86 4.92 6.34
N THR A 198 -0.96 6.24 6.52
CA THR A 198 -2.18 6.92 7.00
C THR A 198 -3.37 6.65 6.08
N LEU A 199 -3.18 6.76 4.76
CA LEU A 199 -4.25 6.46 3.81
C LEU A 199 -4.68 4.99 3.86
N ILE A 200 -3.73 4.06 3.98
CA ILE A 200 -4.02 2.62 4.12
C ILE A 200 -4.86 2.38 5.38
N ASP A 201 -4.42 2.90 6.53
CA ASP A 201 -5.11 2.71 7.81
C ASP A 201 -6.50 3.36 7.78
N PHE A 202 -6.60 4.57 7.24
CA PHE A 202 -7.87 5.28 7.10
C PHE A 202 -8.86 4.50 6.22
N GLY A 203 -8.37 3.90 5.13
CA GLY A 203 -9.19 3.07 4.25
C GLY A 203 -9.62 1.77 4.92
N ALA A 204 -8.78 1.20 5.77
CA ALA A 204 -9.06 -0.03 6.51
C ALA A 204 -10.02 0.17 7.69
N ALA A 205 -9.95 1.31 8.38
CA ALA A 205 -10.70 1.56 9.62
C ALA A 205 -11.93 2.47 9.44
N THR A 206 -11.87 3.48 8.56
CA THR A 206 -12.92 4.50 8.44
C THR A 206 -13.62 4.47 7.09
N CYS A 207 -12.87 4.59 5.99
CA CYS A 207 -13.41 4.55 4.63
C CYS A 207 -13.46 3.11 4.09
N THR A 208 -14.08 2.20 4.83
CA THR A 208 -14.13 0.77 4.52
C THR A 208 -14.93 0.47 3.24
N ALA A 209 -14.66 -0.66 2.60
CA ALA A 209 -15.33 -1.05 1.36
C ALA A 209 -16.86 -1.16 1.56
N SER A 210 -17.27 -1.82 2.64
CA SER A 210 -18.67 -1.98 3.07
C SER A 210 -18.91 -1.21 4.37
N ARG A 211 -20.06 -0.53 4.46
CA ARG A 211 -20.50 0.22 5.66
C ARG A 211 -19.42 1.19 6.20
N PRO A 212 -18.94 2.16 5.40
CA PRO A 212 -17.98 3.16 5.88
C PRO A 212 -18.55 4.02 7.01
N CYS A 213 -17.71 4.42 7.95
CA CYS A 213 -18.07 5.22 9.13
C CYS A 213 -18.24 6.71 8.79
N CYS A 214 -19.08 7.03 7.80
CA CYS A 214 -19.21 8.39 7.25
C CYS A 214 -19.69 9.45 8.25
N GLN A 215 -20.45 9.07 9.28
CA GLN A 215 -20.98 10.02 10.28
C GLN A 215 -19.87 10.67 11.10
N ASN A 216 -18.82 9.92 11.44
CA ASN A 216 -17.69 10.39 12.24
C ASN A 216 -16.41 10.53 11.41
N CYS A 217 -16.56 10.57 10.08
CA CYS A 217 -15.43 10.66 9.17
C CYS A 217 -14.93 12.11 9.12
N PRO A 218 -13.64 12.40 9.36
CA PRO A 218 -13.12 13.77 9.33
C PRO A 218 -13.21 14.40 7.92
N LEU A 219 -13.35 13.56 6.88
CA LEU A 219 -13.51 14.02 5.51
C LEU A 219 -14.96 14.32 5.10
N GLN A 220 -15.95 14.05 5.98
CA GLN A 220 -17.38 14.08 5.65
C GLN A 220 -17.82 15.40 4.98
N GLN A 221 -17.38 16.54 5.53
CA GLN A 221 -17.81 17.87 5.09
C GLN A 221 -17.57 18.14 3.59
N GLN A 222 -16.46 17.63 3.04
CA GLN A 222 -16.08 17.86 1.64
C GLN A 222 -16.17 16.61 0.76
N CYS A 223 -16.48 15.44 1.34
CA CYS A 223 -16.54 14.17 0.63
C CYS A 223 -17.80 14.05 -0.25
N ASN A 224 -17.62 13.86 -1.55
CA ASN A 224 -18.72 13.65 -2.50
C ASN A 224 -19.58 12.43 -2.12
N TYR A 225 -18.97 11.32 -1.71
CA TYR A 225 -19.70 10.12 -1.30
C TYR A 225 -20.55 10.31 -0.05
N ALA A 226 -20.04 11.05 0.95
CA ALA A 226 -20.78 11.31 2.17
C ALA A 226 -22.01 12.19 1.91
N LYS A 227 -21.87 13.23 1.07
CA LYS A 227 -22.97 14.12 0.68
C LYS A 227 -24.12 13.37 0.02
N ILE A 228 -23.83 12.45 -0.91
CA ILE A 228 -24.87 11.64 -1.57
C ILE A 228 -25.61 10.75 -0.57
N ARG A 229 -24.90 10.18 0.41
CA ARG A 229 -25.48 9.25 1.39
C ARG A 229 -26.26 9.89 2.54
N LEU A 230 -26.10 11.18 2.77
CA LEU A 230 -26.80 11.91 3.83
C LEU A 230 -28.09 12.57 3.33
N VAL A 231 -28.31 12.55 2.00
CA VAL A 231 -29.53 13.07 1.34
C VAL A 231 -30.53 11.94 1.05
N GLU A 232 -30.11 10.68 1.16
CA GLU A 232 -30.93 9.46 1.08
C GLU A 232 -31.18 8.85 2.47
#